data_AF-A0A448YHG2-F1
#
_entry.id   AF-A0A448YHG2-F1
#
_cell.length_a   1.000
_cell.length_b   1.000
_cell.length_c   1.000
_cell.angle_alpha   90.00
_cell.angle_beta   90.00
_cell.angle_gamma   90.00
#
_symmetry.space_group_name_H-M   'P 1'
#
loop_
_entity.id
_entity.type
_entity.pdbx_description
1 polymer ?
#
loop_
_entity_poly.entity_id
_entity_poly.type
_entity_poly.pdbx_seq_one_letter_code
_entity_poly.pdbx_strand_id
1 'polypeptide(L)'
;MKDGEGDSGGSTDSYGGNQHSSVDDLSSSMDPPPPYNPSPSSPPSQTSSFFSFISWSRLKSAYPHLGITTLAILSWYFFSLSISLYNKWMFSAKNLNFSFPIIITSFHQAILFSLSILTLWLFPKFRLNHVGKYSKLNPGDDREGEPSTTAPPTLSYIPSITEYVTKILPCSLASAGDIGFGNTAFRFITLSLYTMVKTSSLIFVLLWGVLFKLEKMTSRILIIVLIMTGGVCMMVWGQHDDSTDHKLLIKRATTNLAVLGVTLVLLSSCMSGLRWALTQIMLKRSRRTRNPILTILYLSPAMSLVLLLIGTLVEGFGHFLDSPVWDTKGFFLTCILIIIPGLLAFFMTLSEYVLLQYATLLTLSITGIFKELLTIFASWVVFGDSLSVINIVGLAITLVDIICYNIYRFQQNSKVEMEGDELAVARSRATSHEFVDIEMRDIIVEEDEVNIRA
;
A
#
# COMPACT_ATOMS: atom_id res chain seq x y z
N MET A 1 43.86 7.99 -55.29
CA MET A 1 44.50 9.05 -56.07
C MET A 1 45.39 8.34 -57.07
N LYS A 2 45.01 8.37 -58.36
CA LYS A 2 45.72 7.88 -59.55
C LYS A 2 45.97 6.37 -59.66
N ASP A 3 45.93 5.67 -60.78
CA ASP A 3 45.52 5.79 -62.20
C ASP A 3 45.55 4.28 -62.65
N GLY A 4 44.68 3.71 -63.49
CA GLY A 4 44.52 3.95 -64.92
C GLY A 4 45.40 3.00 -65.78
N GLU A 5 44.73 2.18 -66.63
CA GLU A 5 45.25 1.46 -67.83
C GLU A 5 46.10 0.18 -67.61
N GLY A 6 46.00 -0.89 -68.41
CA GLY A 6 45.26 -1.21 -69.63
C GLY A 6 45.74 -2.56 -70.21
N ASP A 7 44.89 -3.17 -71.05
CA ASP A 7 45.19 -4.02 -72.23
C ASP A 7 46.16 -5.23 -72.10
N SER A 8 45.88 -6.47 -72.55
CA SER A 8 45.58 -6.86 -73.93
C SER A 8 45.73 -8.39 -74.10
N GLY A 9 44.94 -9.00 -75.02
CA GLY A 9 45.23 -10.20 -75.85
C GLY A 9 45.49 -11.57 -75.17
N GLY A 10 45.01 -12.73 -75.62
CA GLY A 10 44.37 -13.16 -76.87
C GLY A 10 44.63 -14.67 -77.07
N SER A 11 43.89 -15.28 -78.02
CA SER A 11 44.07 -16.63 -78.63
C SER A 11 43.34 -17.79 -77.94
N THR A 12 42.15 -18.22 -78.40
CA THR A 12 41.79 -19.09 -79.56
C THR A 12 42.09 -20.58 -79.37
N ASP A 13 41.03 -21.41 -79.42
CA ASP A 13 40.87 -22.62 -80.26
C ASP A 13 39.58 -23.36 -79.81
N SER A 14 38.46 -23.21 -80.52
CA SER A 14 37.96 -24.02 -81.65
C SER A 14 37.69 -25.50 -81.31
N TYR A 15 36.43 -25.95 -81.42
CA TYR A 15 36.00 -27.05 -82.32
C TYR A 15 34.50 -27.37 -82.20
N GLY A 16 33.82 -27.43 -83.37
CA GLY A 16 32.60 -28.21 -83.66
C GLY A 16 31.26 -27.58 -83.23
N GLY A 17 30.31 -27.21 -84.10
CA GLY A 17 30.07 -27.57 -85.49
C GLY A 17 28.88 -28.53 -85.63
N ASN A 18 27.66 -27.98 -85.75
CA ASN A 18 26.59 -28.32 -86.70
C ASN A 18 25.27 -27.66 -86.26
N GLN A 19 24.74 -26.69 -87.01
CA GLN A 19 23.84 -26.83 -88.18
C GLN A 19 22.44 -27.34 -87.76
N HIS A 20 21.32 -26.71 -88.12
CA HIS A 20 21.03 -25.66 -89.10
C HIS A 20 19.60 -25.11 -88.88
N SER A 21 19.46 -23.79 -89.11
CA SER A 21 18.36 -23.06 -89.78
C SER A 21 16.90 -23.14 -89.30
N SER A 22 16.04 -22.12 -89.41
CA SER A 22 16.07 -20.66 -89.66
C SER A 22 14.59 -20.25 -89.56
N VAL A 23 14.20 -19.29 -88.71
CA VAL A 23 13.92 -17.86 -89.03
C VAL A 23 12.90 -17.65 -90.15
N ASP A 24 11.73 -17.11 -89.76
CA ASP A 24 10.95 -16.04 -90.42
C ASP A 24 9.98 -15.52 -89.32
N ASP A 25 10.15 -14.33 -88.73
CA ASP A 25 9.96 -12.95 -89.19
C ASP A 25 8.59 -12.32 -88.84
N LEU A 26 8.68 -11.17 -88.15
CA LEU A 26 7.73 -10.05 -87.96
C LEU A 26 6.28 -10.31 -87.47
N SER A 27 5.95 -9.78 -86.28
CA SER A 27 5.30 -8.46 -86.15
C SER A 27 4.64 -8.23 -84.77
N SER A 28 4.81 -7.01 -84.24
CA SER A 28 3.77 -6.21 -83.57
C SER A 28 3.08 -6.77 -82.30
N SER A 29 3.60 -6.34 -81.15
CA SER A 29 2.88 -5.85 -79.96
C SER A 29 1.42 -6.30 -79.72
N MET A 30 1.20 -7.09 -78.66
CA MET A 30 0.03 -6.98 -77.77
C MET A 30 0.32 -7.75 -76.48
N ASP A 31 0.27 -7.04 -75.34
CA ASP A 31 0.50 -7.61 -74.00
C ASP A 31 -0.61 -8.63 -73.60
N PRO A 32 -0.27 -9.72 -72.88
CA PRO A 32 -1.23 -10.66 -72.32
C PRO A 32 -1.91 -10.13 -71.03
N PRO A 33 -3.08 -10.70 -70.63
CA PRO A 33 -4.09 -10.02 -69.82
C PRO A 33 -3.72 -9.86 -68.34
N PRO A 34 -4.39 -8.95 -67.61
CA PRO A 34 -4.07 -8.66 -66.22
C PRO A 34 -4.40 -9.84 -65.29
N PRO A 35 -3.58 -10.08 -64.24
CA PRO A 35 -3.86 -11.11 -63.25
C PRO A 35 -5.02 -10.72 -62.31
N TYR A 36 -5.78 -11.75 -61.97
CA TYR A 36 -6.98 -11.84 -61.12
C TYR A 36 -7.02 -10.87 -59.91
N ASN A 37 -8.10 -10.09 -59.80
CA ASN A 37 -8.38 -9.20 -58.66
C ASN A 37 -9.31 -9.91 -57.65
N PRO A 38 -8.89 -10.23 -56.41
CA PRO A 38 -9.81 -10.75 -55.40
C PRO A 38 -10.66 -9.61 -54.82
N SER A 39 -11.97 -9.82 -54.82
CA SER A 39 -12.98 -8.94 -54.23
C SER A 39 -12.64 -8.59 -52.76
N PRO A 40 -12.98 -7.38 -52.27
CA PRO A 40 -12.72 -7.01 -50.89
C PRO A 40 -13.58 -7.87 -49.96
N SER A 41 -12.93 -8.73 -49.17
CA SER A 41 -13.57 -9.37 -48.03
C SER A 41 -14.11 -8.28 -47.11
N SER A 42 -15.42 -8.34 -46.83
CA SER A 42 -16.11 -7.52 -45.83
C SER A 42 -15.30 -7.41 -44.54
N PRO A 43 -15.21 -6.23 -43.90
CA PRO A 43 -14.46 -6.09 -42.67
C PRO A 43 -15.06 -7.02 -41.61
N PRO A 44 -14.25 -7.72 -40.80
CA PRO A 44 -14.79 -8.48 -39.69
C PRO A 44 -15.56 -7.51 -38.79
N SER A 45 -16.78 -7.88 -38.44
CA SER A 45 -17.57 -7.19 -37.42
C SER A 45 -16.71 -7.00 -36.18
N GLN A 46 -16.27 -5.77 -35.92
CA GLN A 46 -15.65 -5.34 -34.67
C GLN A 46 -16.70 -5.33 -33.57
N THR A 47 -17.19 -6.51 -33.22
CA THR A 47 -17.99 -6.77 -32.03
C THR A 47 -17.42 -7.99 -31.32
N SER A 48 -16.09 -8.09 -31.26
CA SER A 48 -15.39 -8.97 -30.33
C SER A 48 -14.87 -8.11 -29.17
N SER A 49 -15.71 -8.03 -28.16
CA SER A 49 -15.45 -7.71 -26.75
C SER A 49 -14.27 -6.78 -26.44
N PHE A 50 -14.58 -5.54 -26.06
CA PHE A 50 -13.72 -4.69 -25.22
C PHE A 50 -13.14 -5.46 -24.00
N PHE A 51 -13.85 -6.49 -23.54
CA PHE A 51 -13.42 -7.40 -22.47
C PHE A 51 -12.31 -8.39 -22.84
N SER A 52 -11.95 -8.62 -24.11
CA SER A 52 -10.81 -9.50 -24.46
C SER A 52 -9.44 -8.82 -24.31
N PHE A 53 -9.40 -7.51 -24.01
CA PHE A 53 -8.17 -6.75 -23.81
C PHE A 53 -7.49 -7.08 -22.47
N ILE A 54 -8.24 -7.54 -21.46
CA ILE A 54 -7.69 -7.98 -20.18
C ILE A 54 -7.55 -9.50 -20.20
N SER A 55 -6.59 -9.99 -20.99
CA SER A 55 -6.21 -11.40 -20.89
C SER A 55 -5.57 -11.63 -19.51
N TRP A 56 -6.28 -12.31 -18.62
CA TRP A 56 -5.85 -12.62 -17.25
C TRP A 56 -4.46 -13.26 -17.19
N SER A 57 -4.09 -14.04 -18.21
CA SER A 57 -2.75 -14.63 -18.35
C SER A 57 -1.67 -13.58 -18.61
N ARG A 58 -1.92 -12.56 -19.45
CA ARG A 58 -1.00 -11.44 -19.67
C ARG A 58 -0.85 -10.58 -18.41
N LEU A 59 -1.95 -10.33 -17.70
CA LEU A 59 -1.94 -9.57 -16.45
C LEU A 59 -1.18 -10.30 -15.33
N LYS A 60 -1.40 -11.61 -15.17
CA LYS A 60 -0.67 -12.46 -14.21
C LYS A 60 0.82 -12.59 -14.55
N SER A 61 1.16 -12.60 -15.84
CA SER A 61 2.56 -12.61 -16.29
C SER A 61 3.27 -11.26 -16.06
N ALA A 62 2.55 -10.14 -16.12
CA ALA A 62 3.11 -8.81 -15.84
C ALA A 62 3.16 -8.50 -14.33
N TYR A 63 2.25 -9.05 -13.54
CA TYR A 63 2.12 -8.83 -12.10
C TYR A 63 2.00 -10.16 -11.34
N PRO A 64 3.12 -10.84 -11.03
CA PRO A 64 3.12 -12.18 -10.45
C PRO A 64 2.44 -12.25 -9.06
N HIS A 65 2.42 -11.14 -8.31
CA HIS A 65 1.84 -11.07 -6.97
C HIS A 65 0.42 -10.50 -6.92
N LEU A 66 -0.23 -10.26 -8.07
CA LEU A 66 -1.54 -9.61 -8.15
C LEU A 66 -2.62 -10.27 -7.27
N GLY A 67 -2.62 -11.60 -7.18
CA GLY A 67 -3.58 -12.34 -6.35
C GLY A 67 -3.43 -12.06 -4.86
N ILE A 68 -2.18 -12.10 -4.35
CA ILE A 68 -1.87 -11.82 -2.95
C ILE A 68 -2.18 -10.35 -2.62
N THR A 69 -1.77 -9.42 -3.50
CA THR A 69 -2.05 -8.00 -3.35
C THR A 69 -3.55 -7.72 -3.30
N THR A 70 -4.33 -8.31 -4.21
CA THR A 70 -5.79 -8.12 -4.24
C THR A 70 -6.45 -8.67 -2.99
N LEU A 71 -6.05 -9.87 -2.55
CA LEU A 71 -6.56 -10.47 -1.31
C LEU A 71 -6.22 -9.62 -0.08
N ALA A 72 -5.01 -9.07 -0.02
CA ALA A 72 -4.58 -8.19 1.06
C ALA A 72 -5.40 -6.89 1.08
N ILE A 73 -5.67 -6.27 -0.07
CA ILE A 73 -6.51 -5.06 -0.17
C ILE A 73 -7.93 -5.35 0.34
N LEU A 74 -8.56 -6.41 -0.16
CA LEU A 74 -9.93 -6.77 0.21
C LEU A 74 -10.04 -7.11 1.71
N SER A 75 -9.07 -7.86 2.24
CA SER A 75 -8.99 -8.17 3.66
C SER A 75 -8.79 -6.92 4.50
N TRP A 76 -7.88 -6.03 4.08
CA TRP A 76 -7.62 -4.76 4.76
C TRP A 76 -8.89 -3.89 4.82
N TYR A 77 -9.64 -3.80 3.72
CA TYR A 77 -10.90 -3.05 3.68
C TYR A 77 -11.94 -3.68 4.62
N PHE A 78 -12.16 -4.99 4.51
CA PHE A 78 -13.16 -5.70 5.30
C PHE A 78 -12.90 -5.56 6.81
N PHE A 79 -11.67 -5.88 7.25
CA PHE A 79 -11.33 -5.82 8.67
C PHE A 79 -11.31 -4.38 9.17
N SER A 80 -10.80 -3.43 8.39
CA SER A 80 -10.80 -2.03 8.82
C SER A 80 -12.20 -1.44 8.91
N LEU A 81 -13.10 -1.72 7.96
CA LEU A 81 -14.49 -1.27 8.03
C LEU A 81 -15.20 -1.86 9.24
N SER A 82 -15.00 -3.17 9.47
CA SER A 82 -15.56 -3.87 10.63
C SER A 82 -15.11 -3.25 11.95
N ILE A 83 -13.80 -2.93 12.10
CA ILE A 83 -13.26 -2.28 13.30
C ILE A 83 -13.84 -0.88 13.47
N SER A 84 -13.89 -0.07 12.41
CA SER A 84 -14.42 1.30 12.47
C SER A 84 -15.88 1.34 12.92
N LEU A 85 -16.72 0.48 12.33
CA LEU A 85 -18.13 0.35 12.71
C LEU A 85 -18.26 -0.19 14.15
N TYR A 86 -17.47 -1.20 14.51
CA TYR A 86 -17.52 -1.80 15.84
C TYR A 86 -17.06 -0.83 16.94
N ASN A 87 -15.96 -0.10 16.74
CA ASN A 87 -15.48 0.93 17.66
C ASN A 87 -16.55 2.01 17.86
N LYS A 88 -17.16 2.50 16.77
CA LYS A 88 -18.22 3.50 16.86
C LYS A 88 -19.45 2.95 17.60
N TRP A 89 -19.84 1.72 17.33
CA TRP A 89 -20.93 1.06 18.03
C TRP A 89 -20.64 0.87 19.52
N MET A 90 -19.44 0.41 19.88
CA MET A 90 -19.01 0.14 21.25
C MET A 90 -18.96 1.41 22.12
N PHE A 91 -18.39 2.49 21.59
CA PHE A 91 -18.22 3.75 22.34
C PHE A 91 -19.48 4.63 22.35
N SER A 92 -20.47 4.30 21.52
CA SER A 92 -21.73 5.06 21.50
C SER A 92 -22.49 4.91 22.83
N ALA A 93 -22.87 6.05 23.40
CA ALA A 93 -23.69 6.12 24.61
C ALA A 93 -25.07 5.45 24.45
N LYS A 94 -25.56 5.30 23.20
CA LYS A 94 -26.85 4.65 22.90
C LYS A 94 -26.76 3.12 22.89
N ASN A 95 -25.56 2.55 22.81
CA ASN A 95 -25.34 1.11 22.64
C ASN A 95 -24.70 0.51 23.89
N LEU A 96 -23.39 0.23 23.85
CA LEU A 96 -22.67 -0.41 24.96
C LEU A 96 -22.11 0.61 25.97
N ASN A 97 -21.92 1.88 25.55
CA ASN A 97 -21.35 2.95 26.37
C ASN A 97 -20.00 2.58 27.03
N PHE A 98 -19.18 1.76 26.38
CA PHE A 98 -17.91 1.29 26.92
C PHE A 98 -16.75 2.19 26.52
N SER A 99 -16.78 3.45 26.97
CA SER A 99 -15.95 4.54 26.45
C SER A 99 -14.52 4.59 27.02
N PHE A 100 -13.75 3.51 26.81
CA PHE A 100 -12.32 3.42 27.16
C PHE A 100 -11.44 3.09 25.94
N PRO A 101 -11.50 3.91 24.86
CA PRO A 101 -10.84 3.60 23.60
C PRO A 101 -9.34 3.33 23.73
N ILE A 102 -8.60 4.07 24.56
CA ILE A 102 -7.15 3.90 24.68
C ILE A 102 -6.82 2.60 25.41
N ILE A 103 -7.47 2.35 26.57
CA ILE A 103 -7.26 1.12 27.35
C ILE A 103 -7.66 -0.11 26.54
N ILE A 104 -8.82 -0.11 25.90
CA ILE A 104 -9.29 -1.23 25.07
C ILE A 104 -8.32 -1.49 23.91
N THR A 105 -7.84 -0.43 23.26
CA THR A 105 -6.82 -0.56 22.20
C THR A 105 -5.52 -1.15 22.74
N SER A 106 -5.10 -0.81 23.96
CA SER A 106 -3.91 -1.39 24.57
C SER A 106 -4.02 -2.92 24.71
N PHE A 107 -5.22 -3.42 25.08
CA PHE A 107 -5.51 -4.85 25.11
C PHE A 107 -5.53 -5.47 23.72
N HIS A 108 -6.07 -4.78 22.71
CA HIS A 108 -5.97 -5.25 21.32
C HIS A 108 -4.51 -5.42 20.91
N GLN A 109 -3.62 -4.46 21.22
CA GLN A 109 -2.18 -4.61 20.90
C GLN A 109 -1.54 -5.79 21.63
N ALA A 110 -1.94 -6.09 22.87
CA ALA A 110 -1.49 -7.29 23.57
C ALA A 110 -1.99 -8.57 22.88
N ILE A 111 -3.24 -8.59 22.41
CA ILE A 111 -3.82 -9.69 21.63
C ILE A 111 -3.05 -9.89 20.32
N LEU A 112 -2.72 -8.81 19.59
CA LEU A 112 -1.90 -8.87 18.38
C LEU A 112 -0.55 -9.53 18.66
N PHE A 113 0.11 -9.16 19.75
CA PHE A 113 1.37 -9.77 20.18
C PHE A 113 1.21 -11.28 20.45
N SER A 114 0.19 -11.67 21.21
CA SER A 114 -0.11 -13.08 21.49
C SER A 114 -0.44 -13.88 20.23
N LEU A 115 -1.24 -13.31 19.32
CA LEU A 115 -1.60 -13.94 18.04
C LEU A 115 -0.39 -14.05 17.10
N SER A 116 0.54 -13.09 17.11
CA SER A 116 1.80 -13.21 16.38
C SER A 116 2.65 -14.38 16.89
N ILE A 117 2.77 -14.54 18.21
CA ILE A 117 3.48 -15.69 18.81
C ILE A 117 2.79 -16.99 18.41
N LEU A 118 1.47 -17.06 18.57
CA LEU A 118 0.67 -18.24 18.23
C LEU A 118 0.82 -18.60 16.75
N THR A 119 0.80 -17.62 15.86
CA THR A 119 0.96 -17.84 14.41
C THR A 119 2.35 -18.38 14.09
N LEU A 120 3.41 -17.84 14.70
CA LEU A 120 4.78 -18.36 14.53
C LEU A 120 4.97 -19.75 15.16
N TRP A 121 4.20 -20.06 16.20
CA TRP A 121 4.19 -21.39 16.81
C TRP A 121 3.52 -22.40 15.87
N LEU A 122 2.31 -22.11 15.38
CA LEU A 122 1.51 -22.95 14.48
C LEU A 122 2.13 -23.13 13.09
N PHE A 123 2.76 -22.09 12.56
CA PHE A 123 3.33 -22.07 11.21
C PHE A 123 4.84 -21.82 11.26
N PRO A 124 5.66 -22.86 11.49
CA PRO A 124 7.11 -22.74 11.54
C PRO A 124 7.74 -22.15 10.28
N LYS A 125 7.06 -22.20 9.14
CA LYS A 125 7.51 -21.60 7.86
C LYS A 125 7.73 -20.08 7.96
N PHE A 126 6.99 -19.39 8.83
CA PHE A 126 7.13 -17.93 9.02
C PHE A 126 8.24 -17.55 10.02
N ARG A 127 8.96 -18.53 10.58
CA ARG A 127 10.03 -18.30 11.55
C ARG A 127 11.28 -17.72 10.89
N LEU A 128 11.97 -16.87 11.64
CA LEU A 128 13.17 -16.13 11.23
C LEU A 128 14.28 -17.02 10.63
N ASN A 129 14.43 -18.25 11.12
CA ASN A 129 15.48 -19.19 10.71
C ASN A 129 15.20 -19.95 9.40
N HIS A 130 14.01 -19.83 8.80
CA HIS A 130 13.77 -20.47 7.50
C HIS A 130 14.59 -19.80 6.38
N VAL A 131 14.92 -18.51 6.54
CA VAL A 131 15.76 -17.73 5.62
C VAL A 131 17.22 -18.23 5.60
N GLY A 132 17.68 -18.96 6.64
CA GLY A 132 19.05 -19.49 6.73
C GLY A 132 19.38 -20.61 5.73
N LYS A 133 18.37 -21.19 5.05
CA LYS A 133 18.61 -22.15 3.96
C LYS A 133 19.04 -21.48 2.65
N TYR A 134 18.67 -20.22 2.42
CA TYR A 134 18.97 -19.49 1.17
C TYR A 134 20.42 -19.02 1.05
N SER A 135 21.10 -18.77 2.18
CA SER A 135 22.52 -18.40 2.17
C SER A 135 23.45 -19.52 1.70
N LYS A 136 22.95 -20.77 1.60
CA LYS A 136 23.72 -21.91 1.08
C LYS A 136 23.59 -22.12 -0.44
N LEU A 137 22.74 -21.34 -1.12
CA LEU A 137 22.43 -21.52 -2.54
C LEU A 137 23.04 -20.45 -3.46
N ASN A 138 23.65 -19.39 -2.91
CA ASN A 138 24.30 -18.35 -3.70
C ASN A 138 25.76 -18.15 -3.23
N PRO A 139 26.72 -18.99 -3.69
CA PRO A 139 28.14 -18.91 -3.30
C PRO A 139 28.91 -17.77 -4.01
N GLY A 140 28.22 -16.83 -4.67
CA GLY A 140 28.83 -15.86 -5.58
C GLY A 140 29.28 -14.51 -4.98
N ASP A 141 29.01 -14.25 -3.69
CA ASP A 141 29.41 -12.98 -3.03
C ASP A 141 30.63 -13.17 -2.09
N ASP A 142 31.20 -14.37 -2.07
CA ASP A 142 32.44 -14.65 -1.35
C ASP A 142 33.63 -14.14 -2.19
N ARG A 143 33.96 -12.86 -2.01
CA ARG A 143 35.27 -12.34 -2.38
C ARG A 143 36.34 -13.23 -1.76
N GLU A 144 37.17 -13.79 -2.63
CA GLU A 144 38.24 -14.76 -2.35
C GLU A 144 39.07 -14.37 -1.12
N GLY A 145 39.17 -15.30 -0.16
CA GLY A 145 40.26 -15.32 0.82
C GLY A 145 39.87 -15.26 2.29
N GLU A 146 39.08 -16.22 2.79
CA GLU A 146 39.28 -16.85 4.12
C GLU A 146 38.36 -18.08 4.26
N PRO A 147 38.82 -19.22 4.81
CA PRO A 147 37.95 -20.34 5.13
C PRO A 147 37.12 -20.01 6.38
N SER A 148 36.00 -19.31 6.21
CA SER A 148 35.06 -19.06 7.31
C SER A 148 34.38 -20.36 7.73
N THR A 149 34.93 -20.99 8.76
CA THR A 149 34.41 -22.20 9.44
C THR A 149 33.26 -21.85 10.38
N THR A 150 32.43 -20.88 10.00
CA THR A 150 31.35 -20.34 10.83
C THR A 150 30.06 -20.39 10.03
N ALA A 151 29.13 -21.22 10.50
CA ALA A 151 27.76 -21.25 10.00
C ALA A 151 27.20 -19.82 9.91
N PRO A 152 26.34 -19.50 8.92
CA PRO A 152 25.75 -18.18 8.81
C PRO A 152 25.12 -17.78 10.15
N PRO A 153 25.34 -16.54 10.64
CA PRO A 153 24.95 -16.16 11.98
C PRO A 153 23.45 -16.38 12.16
N THR A 154 23.08 -17.27 13.07
CA THR A 154 21.68 -17.51 13.44
C THR A 154 21.12 -16.20 13.99
N LEU A 155 20.25 -15.53 13.22
CA LEU A 155 19.63 -14.30 13.67
C LEU A 155 18.74 -14.67 14.88
N SER A 156 19.03 -14.12 16.06
CA SER A 156 18.24 -14.39 17.27
C SER A 156 16.82 -13.81 17.12
N TYR A 157 15.82 -14.27 17.86
CA TYR A 157 14.54 -13.56 17.93
C TYR A 157 14.62 -12.26 18.74
N ILE A 158 15.58 -12.15 19.64
CA ILE A 158 15.70 -11.02 20.55
C ILE A 158 16.61 -9.97 19.87
N PRO A 159 16.08 -8.77 19.52
CA PRO A 159 16.92 -7.67 19.07
C PRO A 159 17.77 -7.13 20.22
N SER A 160 18.92 -6.55 19.90
CA SER A 160 19.67 -5.81 20.93
C SER A 160 18.86 -4.62 21.42
N ILE A 161 19.04 -4.22 22.67
CA ILE A 161 18.31 -3.09 23.26
C ILE A 161 18.49 -1.83 22.42
N THR A 162 19.72 -1.55 21.98
CA THR A 162 20.04 -0.41 21.11
C THR A 162 19.29 -0.47 19.78
N GLU A 163 19.22 -1.65 19.16
CA GLU A 163 18.48 -1.83 17.91
C GLU A 163 16.97 -1.61 18.13
N TYR A 164 16.42 -2.15 19.21
CA TYR A 164 15.01 -2.00 19.54
C TYR A 164 14.64 -0.54 19.81
N VAL A 165 15.39 0.14 20.66
CA VAL A 165 15.15 1.54 21.05
C VAL A 165 15.35 2.50 19.87
N THR A 166 16.31 2.24 18.98
CA THR A 166 16.62 3.16 17.87
C THR A 166 15.75 2.92 16.65
N LYS A 167 15.39 1.67 16.34
CA LYS A 167 14.72 1.32 15.07
C LYS A 167 13.25 0.97 15.23
N ILE A 168 12.87 0.29 16.32
CA ILE A 168 11.52 -0.27 16.49
C ILE A 168 10.67 0.68 17.34
N LEU A 169 11.20 1.11 18.48
CA LEU A 169 10.49 1.92 19.46
C LEU A 169 9.92 3.23 18.88
N PRO A 170 10.63 4.01 18.03
CA PRO A 170 10.04 5.24 17.46
C PRO A 170 8.82 4.96 16.59
N CYS A 171 8.85 3.86 15.84
CA CYS A 171 7.73 3.42 15.01
C CYS A 171 6.54 2.99 15.88
N SER A 172 6.78 2.23 16.95
CA SER A 172 5.76 1.86 17.93
C SER A 172 5.14 3.08 18.61
N LEU A 173 5.94 4.09 18.99
CA LEU A 173 5.44 5.32 19.61
C LEU A 173 4.55 6.12 18.65
N ALA A 174 5.00 6.31 17.41
CA ALA A 174 4.19 6.97 16.38
C ALA A 174 2.88 6.22 16.14
N SER A 175 2.93 4.88 16.11
CA SER A 175 1.74 4.03 15.95
C SER A 175 0.79 4.09 17.14
N ALA A 176 1.31 4.08 18.36
CA ALA A 176 0.52 4.26 19.56
C ALA A 176 -0.15 5.65 19.59
N GLY A 177 0.57 6.71 19.19
CA GLY A 177 0.02 8.06 19.09
C GLY A 177 -1.08 8.16 18.03
N ASP A 178 -0.85 7.60 16.84
CA ASP A 178 -1.84 7.52 15.75
C ASP A 178 -3.14 6.89 16.24
N ILE A 179 -3.08 5.66 16.74
CA ILE A 179 -4.27 4.90 17.15
C ILE A 179 -4.90 5.50 18.42
N GLY A 180 -4.09 5.93 19.39
CA GLY A 180 -4.55 6.48 20.66
C GLY A 180 -5.35 7.78 20.47
N PHE A 181 -4.76 8.79 19.83
CA PHE A 181 -5.47 10.04 19.56
C PHE A 181 -6.65 9.83 18.61
N GLY A 182 -6.50 8.92 17.63
CA GLY A 182 -7.54 8.60 16.67
C GLY A 182 -8.77 7.97 17.32
N ASN A 183 -8.59 6.93 18.14
CA ASN A 183 -9.70 6.26 18.81
C ASN A 183 -10.34 7.15 19.88
N THR A 184 -9.56 8.01 20.54
CA THR A 184 -10.08 9.01 21.48
C THR A 184 -11.03 10.00 20.79
N ALA A 185 -10.74 10.38 19.54
CA ALA A 185 -11.57 11.30 18.78
C ALA A 185 -13.00 10.78 18.55
N PHE A 186 -13.24 9.45 18.49
CA PHE A 186 -14.58 8.89 18.32
C PHE A 186 -15.57 9.24 19.45
N ARG A 187 -15.06 9.67 20.61
CA ARG A 187 -15.86 10.17 21.73
C ARG A 187 -16.43 11.57 21.47
N PHE A 188 -15.81 12.33 20.57
CA PHE A 188 -16.11 13.74 20.34
C PHE A 188 -16.74 14.01 18.97
N ILE A 189 -16.45 13.18 17.95
CA ILE A 189 -16.90 13.40 16.57
C ILE A 189 -17.55 12.15 15.95
N THR A 190 -18.27 12.37 14.84
CA THR A 190 -18.87 11.29 14.03
C THR A 190 -17.79 10.49 13.31
N LEU A 191 -18.10 9.24 12.92
CA LEU A 191 -17.16 8.42 12.17
C LEU A 191 -16.89 9.05 10.79
N SER A 192 -17.90 9.67 10.16
CA SER A 192 -17.70 10.40 8.90
C SER A 192 -16.76 11.60 9.05
N LEU A 193 -16.93 12.44 10.08
CA LEU A 193 -16.01 13.57 10.31
C LEU A 193 -14.59 13.09 10.65
N TYR A 194 -14.48 12.03 11.46
CA TYR A 194 -13.19 11.40 11.76
C TYR A 194 -12.50 11.00 10.45
N THR A 195 -13.17 10.23 9.60
CA THR A 195 -12.60 9.74 8.35
C THR A 195 -12.23 10.90 7.42
N MET A 196 -13.08 11.91 7.28
CA MET A 196 -12.80 13.11 6.48
C MET A 196 -11.50 13.79 6.90
N VAL A 197 -11.35 14.10 8.20
CA VAL A 197 -10.13 14.75 8.72
C VAL A 197 -8.94 13.78 8.66
N LYS A 198 -9.15 12.48 8.83
CA LYS A 198 -8.08 11.45 8.78
C LYS A 198 -7.45 11.32 7.40
N THR A 199 -8.17 11.65 6.33
CA THR A 199 -7.60 11.68 4.97
C THR A 199 -6.43 12.67 4.82
N SER A 200 -6.34 13.68 5.70
CA SER A 200 -5.19 14.59 5.80
C SER A 200 -3.87 13.92 6.18
N SER A 201 -3.89 12.66 6.63
CA SER A 201 -2.68 11.87 6.91
C SER A 201 -1.71 11.83 5.73
N LEU A 202 -2.21 11.85 4.49
CA LEU A 202 -1.39 11.91 3.28
C LEU A 202 -0.50 13.16 3.22
N ILE A 203 -1.02 14.31 3.69
CA ILE A 203 -0.25 15.55 3.79
C ILE A 203 0.95 15.35 4.73
N PHE A 204 0.71 14.69 5.87
CA PHE A 204 1.76 14.42 6.84
C PHE A 204 2.72 13.32 6.39
N VAL A 205 2.26 12.28 5.69
CA VAL A 205 3.14 11.28 5.05
C VAL A 205 4.14 11.98 4.14
N LEU A 206 3.68 12.89 3.31
CA LEU A 206 4.52 13.68 2.40
C LEU A 206 5.47 14.61 3.17
N LEU A 207 4.99 15.30 4.21
CA LEU A 207 5.81 16.16 5.07
C LEU A 207 6.97 15.38 5.72
N TRP A 208 6.68 14.24 6.35
CA TRP A 208 7.70 13.38 6.96
C TRP A 208 8.58 12.71 5.90
N GLY A 209 8.01 12.39 4.73
CA GLY A 209 8.74 11.91 3.56
C GLY A 209 9.82 12.90 3.15
N VAL A 210 9.50 14.18 3.06
CA VAL A 210 10.46 15.24 2.77
C VAL A 210 11.46 15.42 3.91
N LEU A 211 11.00 15.46 5.15
CA LEU A 211 11.84 15.71 6.33
C LEU A 211 12.92 14.63 6.50
N PHE A 212 12.56 13.36 6.30
CA PHE A 212 13.48 12.24 6.33
C PHE A 212 14.23 12.02 5.00
N LYS A 213 14.11 12.98 4.07
CA LYS A 213 14.74 12.95 2.73
C LYS A 213 14.36 11.70 1.91
N LEU A 214 13.17 11.17 2.16
CA LEU A 214 12.53 10.13 1.35
C LEU A 214 11.93 10.74 0.07
N GLU A 215 11.60 12.03 0.06
CA GLU A 215 11.03 12.75 -1.09
C GLU A 215 11.75 14.07 -1.41
N LYS A 216 11.77 14.44 -2.70
CA LYS A 216 12.30 15.73 -3.17
C LYS A 216 11.21 16.81 -3.17
N MET A 217 11.48 17.93 -2.50
CA MET A 217 10.57 19.08 -2.51
C MET A 217 10.50 19.72 -3.89
N THR A 218 9.29 19.72 -4.47
CA THR A 218 8.98 20.41 -5.73
C THR A 218 7.85 21.39 -5.48
N SER A 219 7.85 22.58 -6.08
CA SER A 219 6.80 23.59 -5.87
C SER A 219 5.39 23.08 -6.19
N ARG A 220 5.26 22.10 -7.09
CA ARG A 220 3.99 21.43 -7.43
C ARG A 220 3.42 20.63 -6.25
N ILE A 221 4.27 19.93 -5.52
CA ILE A 221 3.90 19.17 -4.32
C ILE A 221 3.41 20.12 -3.21
N LEU A 222 4.04 21.30 -3.07
CA LEU A 222 3.60 22.32 -2.13
C LEU A 222 2.19 22.84 -2.44
N ILE A 223 1.87 23.08 -3.71
CA ILE A 223 0.53 23.52 -4.14
C ILE A 223 -0.53 22.47 -3.80
N ILE A 224 -0.25 21.18 -4.07
CA ILE A 224 -1.13 20.07 -3.71
C ILE A 224 -1.38 20.08 -2.19
N VAL A 225 -0.34 20.17 -1.37
CA VAL A 225 -0.50 20.24 0.10
C VAL A 225 -1.41 21.39 0.54
N LEU A 226 -1.29 22.57 -0.09
CA LEU A 226 -2.14 23.72 0.22
C LEU A 226 -3.60 23.48 -0.16
N ILE A 227 -3.86 22.87 -1.32
CA ILE A 227 -5.23 22.51 -1.76
C ILE A 227 -5.84 21.46 -0.82
N MET A 228 -5.10 20.39 -0.49
CA MET A 228 -5.56 19.38 0.49
C MET A 228 -5.88 20.02 1.85
N THR A 229 -5.03 20.95 2.32
CA THR A 229 -5.25 21.66 3.58
C THR A 229 -6.53 22.49 3.53
N GLY A 230 -6.77 23.22 2.42
CA GLY A 230 -8.00 23.98 2.21
C GLY A 230 -9.26 23.10 2.22
N GLY A 231 -9.22 21.95 1.54
CA GLY A 231 -10.34 21.00 1.53
C GLY A 231 -10.68 20.46 2.92
N VAL A 232 -9.66 20.11 3.72
CA VAL A 232 -9.84 19.67 5.12
C VAL A 232 -10.40 20.80 5.99
N CYS A 233 -9.90 22.03 5.86
CA CYS A 233 -10.44 23.18 6.58
C CYS A 233 -11.92 23.42 6.24
N MET A 234 -12.29 23.27 4.97
CA MET A 234 -13.69 23.39 4.52
C MET A 234 -14.58 22.31 5.14
N MET A 235 -14.12 21.05 5.19
CA MET A 235 -14.86 19.98 5.88
C MET A 235 -15.06 20.28 7.36
N VAL A 236 -14.08 20.86 8.05
CA VAL A 236 -14.23 21.23 9.47
C VAL A 236 -15.23 22.38 9.63
N TRP A 237 -15.20 23.36 8.72
CA TRP A 237 -16.08 24.53 8.77
C TRP A 237 -17.54 24.20 8.47
N GLY A 238 -17.81 23.28 7.53
CA GLY A 238 -19.19 22.90 7.15
C GLY A 238 -20.06 22.43 8.32
N GLN A 239 -19.44 22.01 9.42
CA GLN A 239 -20.14 21.57 10.63
C GLN A 239 -20.60 22.70 11.55
N HIS A 240 -20.12 23.93 11.32
CA HIS A 240 -20.51 25.12 12.09
C HIS A 240 -21.83 25.74 11.58
N ASP A 241 -22.20 25.46 10.33
CA ASP A 241 -23.18 26.25 9.58
C ASP A 241 -24.64 25.80 9.74
N ASP A 242 -24.90 24.63 10.32
CA ASP A 242 -26.28 24.17 10.56
C ASP A 242 -26.90 24.99 11.70
N SER A 243 -27.63 26.02 11.30
CA SER A 243 -28.16 27.08 12.13
C SER A 243 -29.68 26.94 12.21
N THR A 244 -30.15 26.41 13.33
CA THR A 244 -31.48 26.72 13.84
C THR A 244 -31.34 27.19 15.28
N ASP A 245 -31.87 28.39 15.52
CA ASP A 245 -31.72 29.21 16.73
C ASP A 245 -32.40 28.61 17.97
N HIS A 246 -31.81 27.61 18.63
CA HIS A 246 -32.12 27.37 20.05
C HIS A 246 -31.11 26.44 20.75
N LYS A 247 -29.93 26.95 21.16
CA LYS A 247 -29.10 26.50 22.31
C LYS A 247 -27.65 27.00 22.18
N LEU A 248 -27.40 28.28 22.47
CA LEU A 248 -26.06 28.87 22.33
C LEU A 248 -25.02 28.25 23.28
N LEU A 249 -25.40 27.87 24.51
CA LEU A 249 -24.46 27.32 25.51
C LEU A 249 -24.13 25.84 25.29
N ILE A 250 -25.13 25.02 24.95
CA ILE A 250 -24.89 23.62 24.57
C ILE A 250 -24.16 23.56 23.23
N LYS A 251 -24.51 24.41 22.24
CA LYS A 251 -23.77 24.51 20.97
C LYS A 251 -22.31 24.89 21.19
N ARG A 252 -21.99 25.89 22.03
CA ARG A 252 -20.58 26.26 22.31
C ARG A 252 -19.78 25.13 22.97
N ALA A 253 -20.39 24.38 23.89
CA ALA A 253 -19.76 23.20 24.48
C ALA A 253 -19.56 22.09 23.42
N THR A 254 -20.58 21.78 22.62
CA THR A 254 -20.50 20.80 21.53
C THR A 254 -19.48 21.22 20.46
N THR A 255 -19.37 22.51 20.13
CA THR A 255 -18.36 23.05 19.21
C THR A 255 -16.96 22.90 19.79
N ASN A 256 -16.75 23.21 21.07
CA ASN A 256 -15.45 23.03 21.71
C ASN A 256 -15.04 21.54 21.75
N LEU A 257 -15.97 20.63 22.03
CA LEU A 257 -15.73 19.19 21.97
C LEU A 257 -15.44 18.73 20.54
N ALA A 258 -16.17 19.21 19.54
CA ALA A 258 -15.93 18.88 18.14
C ALA A 258 -14.55 19.39 17.68
N VAL A 259 -14.15 20.62 18.05
CA VAL A 259 -12.83 21.18 17.78
C VAL A 259 -11.74 20.33 18.44
N LEU A 260 -11.91 19.94 19.71
CA LEU A 260 -10.99 19.02 20.39
C LEU A 260 -10.87 17.70 19.61
N GLY A 261 -11.99 17.11 19.19
CA GLY A 261 -12.01 15.90 18.37
C GLY A 261 -11.26 16.06 17.06
N VAL A 262 -11.50 17.15 16.32
CA VAL A 262 -10.77 17.47 15.08
C VAL A 262 -9.27 17.64 15.33
N THR A 263 -8.88 18.36 16.38
CA THR A 263 -7.46 18.52 16.75
C THR A 263 -6.81 17.17 17.10
N LEU A 264 -7.51 16.30 17.82
CA LEU A 264 -7.04 14.93 18.11
C LEU A 264 -6.87 14.12 16.82
N VAL A 265 -7.77 14.24 15.84
CA VAL A 265 -7.60 13.57 14.53
C VAL A 265 -6.44 14.17 13.75
N LEU A 266 -6.24 15.48 13.75
CA LEU A 266 -5.08 16.10 13.08
C LEU A 266 -3.75 15.63 13.70
N LEU A 267 -3.69 15.53 15.03
CA LEU A 267 -2.52 14.99 15.74
C LEU A 267 -2.32 13.50 15.42
N SER A 268 -3.40 12.72 15.40
CA SER A 268 -3.40 11.32 14.96
C SER A 268 -2.94 11.17 13.50
N SER A 269 -3.37 12.05 12.58
CA SER A 269 -2.94 12.08 11.17
C SER A 269 -1.44 12.39 11.04
N CYS A 270 -0.93 13.33 11.84
CA CYS A 270 0.49 13.63 11.90
C CYS A 270 1.32 12.42 12.36
N MET A 271 0.89 11.77 13.44
CA MET A 271 1.51 10.53 13.94
C MET A 271 1.38 9.37 12.95
N SER A 272 0.28 9.30 12.19
CA SER A 272 0.10 8.32 11.12
C SER A 272 1.13 8.51 10.01
N GLY A 273 1.33 9.74 9.54
CA GLY A 273 2.36 10.06 8.55
C GLY A 273 3.76 9.68 9.02
N LEU A 274 4.07 9.96 10.29
CA LEU A 274 5.33 9.57 10.92
C LEU A 274 5.48 8.05 10.98
N ARG A 275 4.43 7.34 11.41
CA ARG A 275 4.38 5.86 11.45
C ARG A 275 4.66 5.28 10.08
N TRP A 276 3.99 5.75 9.03
CA TRP A 276 4.20 5.26 7.67
C TRP A 276 5.65 5.42 7.22
N ALA A 277 6.22 6.62 7.43
CA ALA A 277 7.62 6.87 7.07
C ALA A 277 8.60 5.97 7.85
N LEU A 278 8.41 5.81 9.17
CA LEU A 278 9.25 4.96 10.01
C LEU A 278 9.09 3.47 9.71
N THR A 279 7.86 3.01 9.46
CA THR A 279 7.55 1.62 9.09
C THR A 279 8.28 1.26 7.81
N GLN A 280 8.26 2.16 6.81
CA GLN A 280 9.00 1.94 5.57
C GLN A 280 10.51 1.85 5.79
N ILE A 281 11.08 2.74 6.60
CA ILE A 281 12.52 2.69 6.93
C ILE A 281 12.86 1.37 7.65
N MET A 282 12.00 0.94 8.57
CA MET A 282 12.19 -0.27 9.36
C MET A 282 12.12 -1.54 8.49
N LEU A 283 11.07 -1.68 7.66
CA LEU A 283 10.87 -2.85 6.80
C LEU A 283 12.03 -3.07 5.81
N LYS A 284 12.69 -2.00 5.37
CA LYS A 284 13.83 -2.07 4.45
C LYS A 284 15.15 -2.34 5.15
N ARG A 285 15.39 -1.68 6.28
CA ARG A 285 16.72 -1.64 6.91
C ARG A 285 16.96 -2.82 7.85
N SER A 286 15.92 -3.56 8.23
CA SER A 286 16.02 -4.69 9.14
C SER A 286 15.62 -6.00 8.46
N ARG A 287 16.56 -6.94 8.37
CA ARG A 287 16.27 -8.32 7.93
C ARG A 287 15.28 -9.03 8.87
N ARG A 288 15.11 -8.54 10.11
CA ARG A 288 14.31 -9.18 11.17
C ARG A 288 12.80 -8.90 11.06
N THR A 289 12.43 -7.75 10.50
CA THR A 289 11.03 -7.31 10.30
C THR A 289 10.55 -7.58 8.87
N ARG A 290 11.21 -8.52 8.18
CA ARG A 290 10.89 -8.82 6.77
C ARG A 290 9.60 -9.63 6.62
N ASN A 291 9.19 -10.33 7.67
CA ASN A 291 7.89 -11.00 7.74
C ASN A 291 6.87 -10.09 8.45
N PRO A 292 5.66 -9.87 7.89
CA PRO A 292 4.59 -9.09 8.52
C PRO A 292 4.27 -9.52 9.95
N ILE A 293 4.26 -10.82 10.22
CA ILE A 293 3.95 -11.38 11.54
C ILE A 293 5.04 -11.02 12.56
N LEU A 294 6.31 -11.05 12.13
CA LEU A 294 7.45 -10.62 12.95
C LEU A 294 7.41 -9.11 13.19
N THR A 295 7.03 -8.32 12.20
CA THR A 295 6.82 -6.87 12.38
C THR A 295 5.79 -6.59 13.46
N ILE A 296 4.65 -7.28 13.44
CA ILE A 296 3.64 -7.18 14.50
C ILE A 296 4.22 -7.62 15.85
N LEU A 297 4.94 -8.76 15.90
CA LEU A 297 5.56 -9.27 17.13
C LEU A 297 6.45 -8.23 17.81
N TYR A 298 7.24 -7.48 17.04
CA TYR A 298 8.17 -6.49 17.58
C TYR A 298 7.52 -5.15 17.91
N LEU A 299 6.49 -4.73 17.17
CA LEU A 299 5.86 -3.41 17.39
C LEU A 299 4.83 -3.44 18.53
N SER A 300 4.00 -4.49 18.56
CA SER A 300 2.83 -4.61 19.44
C SER A 300 3.10 -4.47 20.94
N PRO A 301 4.16 -5.05 21.53
CA PRO A 301 4.37 -4.95 22.98
C PRO A 301 4.66 -3.52 23.44
N ALA A 302 5.50 -2.78 22.70
CA ALA A 302 5.75 -1.36 22.99
C ALA A 302 4.48 -0.52 22.79
N MET A 303 3.71 -0.78 21.73
CA MET A 303 2.44 -0.07 21.50
C MET A 303 1.45 -0.32 22.63
N SER A 304 1.31 -1.57 23.07
CA SER A 304 0.43 -1.95 24.18
C SER A 304 0.82 -1.25 25.47
N LEU A 305 2.10 -1.24 25.83
CA LEU A 305 2.59 -0.57 27.05
C LEU A 305 2.36 0.94 27.02
N VAL A 306 2.68 1.61 25.90
CA VAL A 306 2.51 3.06 25.75
C VAL A 306 1.03 3.43 25.82
N LEU A 307 0.17 2.71 25.10
CA LEU A 307 -1.27 2.94 25.14
C LEU A 307 -1.86 2.64 26.52
N LEU A 308 -1.40 1.58 27.19
CA LEU A 308 -1.88 1.26 28.54
C LEU A 308 -1.51 2.39 29.50
N LEU A 309 -0.28 2.88 29.47
CA LEU A 309 0.17 4.00 30.31
C LEU A 309 -0.64 5.28 30.03
N ILE A 310 -0.82 5.65 28.76
CA ILE A 310 -1.60 6.84 28.41
C ILE A 310 -3.07 6.64 28.80
N GLY A 311 -3.62 5.44 28.56
CA GLY A 311 -5.00 5.10 28.88
C GLY A 311 -5.27 5.11 30.38
N THR A 312 -4.35 4.61 31.20
CA THR A 312 -4.49 4.67 32.66
C THR A 312 -4.44 6.10 33.18
N LEU A 313 -3.63 6.97 32.57
CA LEU A 313 -3.53 8.39 32.94
C LEU A 313 -4.74 9.22 32.48
N VAL A 314 -5.25 8.96 31.27
CA VAL A 314 -6.31 9.77 30.64
C VAL A 314 -7.71 9.26 30.97
N GLU A 315 -7.91 7.94 30.91
CA GLU A 315 -9.23 7.31 31.05
C GLU A 315 -9.46 6.73 32.46
N GLY A 316 -8.39 6.42 33.18
CA GLY A 316 -8.43 5.85 34.54
C GLY A 316 -8.67 4.35 34.53
N PHE A 317 -7.67 3.56 34.90
CA PHE A 317 -7.81 2.10 34.93
C PHE A 317 -8.85 1.61 35.95
N GLY A 318 -8.99 2.31 37.09
CA GLY A 318 -10.06 2.03 38.06
C GLY A 318 -11.45 2.20 37.45
N HIS A 319 -11.68 3.31 36.74
CA HIS A 319 -12.96 3.56 36.06
C HIS A 319 -13.27 2.52 34.99
N PHE A 320 -12.24 1.97 34.33
CA PHE A 320 -12.40 0.87 33.38
C PHE A 320 -12.90 -0.40 34.09
N LEU A 321 -12.32 -0.77 35.24
CA LEU A 321 -12.73 -1.94 36.01
C LEU A 321 -14.11 -1.77 36.66
N ASP A 322 -14.44 -0.55 37.09
CA ASP A 322 -15.73 -0.22 37.71
C ASP A 322 -16.83 0.06 36.67
N SER A 323 -16.55 -0.14 35.38
CA SER A 323 -17.50 0.17 34.33
C SER A 323 -18.74 -0.75 34.41
N PRO A 324 -19.96 -0.23 34.17
CA PRO A 324 -21.19 -1.01 34.31
C PRO A 324 -21.31 -2.18 33.31
N VAL A 325 -20.43 -2.23 32.31
CA VAL A 325 -20.39 -3.31 31.33
C VAL A 325 -20.01 -4.64 31.98
N TRP A 326 -19.12 -4.62 32.97
CA TRP A 326 -18.69 -5.82 33.69
C TRP A 326 -19.84 -6.49 34.44
N ASP A 327 -20.73 -5.71 35.04
CA ASP A 327 -21.91 -6.22 35.76
C ASP A 327 -23.04 -6.59 34.80
N THR A 328 -23.30 -5.77 33.78
CA THR A 328 -24.45 -5.96 32.87
C THR A 328 -24.25 -7.06 31.84
N LYS A 329 -23.02 -7.23 31.31
CA LYS A 329 -22.69 -8.26 30.32
C LYS A 329 -21.99 -9.46 30.96
N GLY A 330 -21.42 -9.29 32.15
CA GLY A 330 -20.59 -10.30 32.80
C GLY A 330 -19.16 -10.29 32.28
N PHE A 331 -18.25 -10.83 33.10
CA PHE A 331 -16.81 -10.87 32.81
C PHE A 331 -16.49 -11.55 31.47
N PHE A 332 -17.00 -12.77 31.25
CA PHE A 332 -16.67 -13.57 30.07
C PHE A 332 -17.12 -12.91 28.75
N LEU A 333 -18.34 -12.38 28.71
CA LEU A 333 -18.86 -11.71 27.52
C LEU A 333 -18.11 -10.39 27.26
N THR A 334 -17.78 -9.65 28.31
CA THR A 334 -16.97 -8.42 28.18
C THR A 334 -15.59 -8.73 27.62
N CYS A 335 -14.93 -9.80 28.08
CA CYS A 335 -13.68 -10.26 27.49
C CYS A 335 -13.85 -10.61 26.00
N ILE A 336 -14.92 -11.31 25.60
CA ILE A 336 -15.20 -11.60 24.19
C ILE A 336 -15.38 -10.31 23.38
N LEU A 337 -16.11 -9.33 23.92
CA LEU A 337 -16.34 -8.03 23.27
C LEU A 337 -15.04 -7.24 23.04
N ILE A 338 -13.99 -7.49 23.85
CA ILE A 338 -12.63 -6.92 23.67
C ILE A 338 -11.77 -7.82 22.76
N ILE A 339 -11.91 -9.14 22.81
CA ILE A 339 -11.10 -10.08 22.03
C ILE A 339 -11.45 -10.03 20.54
N ILE A 340 -12.74 -9.99 20.20
CA ILE A 340 -13.20 -9.94 18.80
C ILE A 340 -12.56 -8.79 18.00
N PRO A 341 -12.67 -7.52 18.41
CA PRO A 341 -12.00 -6.42 17.71
C PRO A 341 -10.47 -6.53 17.74
N GLY A 342 -9.87 -7.12 18.79
CA GLY A 342 -8.44 -7.43 18.81
C GLY A 342 -8.03 -8.43 17.73
N LEU A 343 -8.86 -9.46 17.48
CA LEU A 343 -8.66 -10.42 16.39
C LEU A 343 -8.83 -9.75 15.02
N LEU A 344 -9.86 -8.90 14.85
CA LEU A 344 -10.05 -8.12 13.62
C LEU A 344 -8.84 -7.21 13.37
N ALA A 345 -8.32 -6.56 14.42
CA ALA A 345 -7.15 -5.70 14.33
C ALA A 345 -5.90 -6.47 13.92
N PHE A 346 -5.70 -7.69 14.39
CA PHE A 346 -4.59 -8.54 13.94
C PHE A 346 -4.64 -8.80 12.44
N PHE A 347 -5.79 -9.23 11.90
CA PHE A 347 -5.91 -9.47 10.47
C PHE A 347 -5.85 -8.18 9.63
N MET A 348 -6.38 -7.07 10.15
CA MET A 348 -6.27 -5.76 9.51
C MET A 348 -4.81 -5.35 9.37
N THR A 349 -4.05 -5.38 10.48
CA THR A 349 -2.63 -4.99 10.51
C THR A 349 -1.76 -5.99 9.72
N LEU A 350 -2.08 -7.28 9.75
CA LEU A 350 -1.40 -8.28 8.91
C LEU A 350 -1.58 -7.96 7.43
N SER A 351 -2.83 -7.67 7.01
CA SER A 351 -3.15 -7.31 5.63
C SER A 351 -2.46 -6.00 5.22
N GLU A 352 -2.41 -5.00 6.11
CA GLU A 352 -1.72 -3.73 5.88
C GLU A 352 -0.21 -3.95 5.65
N TYR A 353 0.45 -4.74 6.50
CA TYR A 353 1.88 -5.02 6.36
C TYR A 353 2.19 -5.93 5.16
N VAL A 354 1.31 -6.86 4.81
CA VAL A 354 1.43 -7.62 3.56
C VAL A 354 1.29 -6.68 2.37
N LEU A 355 0.31 -5.77 2.39
CA LEU A 355 0.12 -4.81 1.30
C LEU A 355 1.35 -3.91 1.12
N LEU A 356 1.94 -3.45 2.22
CA LEU A 356 3.23 -2.75 2.27
C LEU A 356 4.42 -3.54 1.70
N GLN A 357 4.27 -4.85 1.50
CA GLN A 357 5.28 -5.74 0.93
C GLN A 357 4.99 -6.19 -0.50
N TYR A 358 3.92 -5.71 -1.13
CA TYR A 358 3.61 -6.11 -2.50
C TYR A 358 2.96 -5.01 -3.35
N ALA A 359 2.79 -3.79 -2.84
CA ALA A 359 1.98 -2.77 -3.49
C ALA A 359 2.53 -1.36 -3.34
N THR A 360 2.75 -0.73 -4.51
CA THR A 360 3.50 0.54 -4.59
C THR A 360 2.95 1.59 -3.67
N LEU A 361 3.78 2.55 -3.27
CA LEU A 361 3.29 3.70 -2.49
C LEU A 361 2.10 4.39 -3.18
N LEU A 362 2.06 4.39 -4.51
CA LEU A 362 0.89 4.86 -5.29
C LEU A 362 -0.32 3.92 -5.16
N THR A 363 -0.11 2.60 -5.21
CA THR A 363 -1.19 1.63 -4.99
C THR A 363 -1.77 1.76 -3.57
N LEU A 364 -0.91 1.94 -2.56
CA LEU A 364 -1.28 2.15 -1.17
C LEU A 364 -2.06 3.45 -0.96
N SER A 365 -1.66 4.55 -1.59
CA SER A 365 -2.40 5.81 -1.50
C SER A 365 -3.77 5.68 -2.14
N ILE A 366 -3.86 5.10 -3.35
CA ILE A 366 -5.14 4.89 -4.06
C ILE A 366 -6.08 3.99 -3.26
N THR A 367 -5.59 2.83 -2.82
CA THR A 367 -6.41 1.88 -2.04
C THR A 367 -6.83 2.47 -0.69
N GLY A 368 -5.94 3.21 -0.03
CA GLY A 368 -6.27 3.95 1.19
C GLY A 368 -7.42 4.93 0.99
N ILE A 369 -7.42 5.73 -0.09
CA ILE A 369 -8.51 6.67 -0.38
C ILE A 369 -9.84 5.94 -0.58
N PHE A 370 -9.85 4.89 -1.40
CA PHE A 370 -11.07 4.11 -1.65
C PHE A 370 -11.63 3.52 -0.35
N LYS A 371 -10.76 3.00 0.51
CA LYS A 371 -11.13 2.51 1.84
C LYS A 371 -11.78 3.60 2.70
N GLU A 372 -11.21 4.81 2.73
CA GLU A 372 -11.79 5.92 3.51
C GLU A 372 -13.17 6.34 2.95
N LEU A 373 -13.34 6.40 1.62
CA LEU A 373 -14.65 6.66 1.01
C LEU A 373 -15.69 5.59 1.36
N LEU A 374 -15.30 4.31 1.33
CA LEU A 374 -16.17 3.21 1.76
C LEU A 374 -16.56 3.34 3.23
N THR A 375 -15.66 3.84 4.08
CA THR A 375 -15.94 4.06 5.51
C THR A 375 -16.96 5.18 5.71
N ILE A 376 -16.84 6.29 4.98
CA ILE A 376 -17.83 7.38 5.00
C ILE A 376 -19.19 6.87 4.55
N PHE A 377 -19.23 6.14 3.43
CA PHE A 377 -20.48 5.57 2.91
C PHE A 377 -21.12 4.59 3.91
N ALA A 378 -20.33 3.68 4.49
CA ALA A 378 -20.82 2.76 5.51
C ALA A 378 -21.33 3.50 6.76
N SER A 379 -20.67 4.59 7.16
CA SER A 379 -21.11 5.40 8.30
C SER A 379 -22.45 6.09 8.05
N TRP A 380 -22.65 6.62 6.84
CA TRP A 380 -23.94 7.19 6.43
C TRP A 380 -25.07 6.15 6.44
N VAL A 381 -24.82 4.95 5.91
CA VAL A 381 -25.83 3.87 5.88
C VAL A 381 -26.14 3.30 7.27
N VAL A 382 -25.11 3.07 8.10
CA VAL A 382 -25.26 2.37 9.39
C VAL A 382 -25.66 3.31 10.53
N PHE A 383 -25.08 4.51 10.58
CA PHE A 383 -25.29 5.46 11.67
C PHE A 383 -26.18 6.65 11.29
N GLY A 384 -26.50 6.82 9.99
CA GLY A 384 -27.30 7.95 9.52
C GLY A 384 -26.57 9.28 9.62
N ASP A 385 -25.23 9.29 9.58
CA ASP A 385 -24.41 10.51 9.68
C ASP A 385 -24.79 11.51 8.56
N SER A 386 -25.36 12.66 8.92
CA SER A 386 -25.67 13.73 7.96
C SER A 386 -24.43 14.55 7.63
N LEU A 387 -24.08 14.64 6.35
CA LEU A 387 -23.02 15.51 5.85
C LEU A 387 -23.61 16.81 5.28
N SER A 388 -23.08 17.96 5.69
CA SER A 388 -23.47 19.24 5.07
C SER A 388 -22.98 19.31 3.62
N VAL A 389 -23.57 20.20 2.84
CA VAL A 389 -23.11 20.49 1.47
C VAL A 389 -21.64 20.92 1.47
N ILE A 390 -21.23 21.72 2.45
CA ILE A 390 -19.85 22.19 2.60
C ILE A 390 -18.90 21.01 2.91
N ASN A 391 -19.33 20.03 3.72
CA ASN A 391 -18.56 18.81 3.95
C ASN A 391 -18.33 18.03 2.65
N ILE A 392 -19.39 17.89 1.84
CA ILE A 392 -19.35 17.16 0.58
C ILE A 392 -18.45 17.87 -0.44
N VAL A 393 -18.52 19.20 -0.53
CA VAL A 393 -17.64 19.98 -1.41
C VAL A 393 -16.18 19.85 -0.97
N GLY A 394 -15.90 19.97 0.34
CA GLY A 394 -14.56 19.74 0.88
C GLY A 394 -14.03 18.34 0.54
N LEU A 395 -14.88 17.31 0.69
CA LEU A 395 -14.57 15.93 0.30
C LEU A 395 -14.25 15.79 -1.18
N ALA A 396 -15.06 16.38 -2.05
CA ALA A 396 -14.80 16.36 -3.50
C ALA A 396 -13.47 17.03 -3.85
N ILE A 397 -13.16 18.18 -3.26
CA ILE A 397 -11.88 18.88 -3.47
C ILE A 397 -10.71 18.01 -3.05
N THR A 398 -10.74 17.44 -1.83
CA THR A 398 -9.67 16.56 -1.35
C THR A 398 -9.51 15.32 -2.22
N LEU A 399 -10.61 14.72 -2.69
CA LEU A 399 -10.56 13.54 -3.54
C LEU A 399 -9.89 13.84 -4.88
N VAL A 400 -10.31 14.93 -5.54
CA VAL A 400 -9.74 15.36 -6.82
C VAL A 400 -8.26 15.68 -6.66
N ASP A 401 -7.88 16.38 -5.60
CA ASP A 401 -6.49 16.77 -5.36
C ASP A 401 -5.58 15.55 -5.12
N ILE A 402 -6.05 14.53 -4.39
CA ILE A 402 -5.27 13.30 -4.20
C ILE A 402 -5.14 12.52 -5.53
N ILE A 403 -6.18 12.49 -6.36
CA ILE A 403 -6.10 11.89 -7.70
C ILE A 403 -5.05 12.64 -8.54
N CYS A 404 -5.08 13.97 -8.53
CA CYS A 404 -4.09 14.82 -9.19
C CYS A 404 -2.67 14.56 -8.68
N TYR A 405 -2.47 14.40 -7.36
CA TYR A 405 -1.19 14.02 -6.75
C TYR A 405 -0.69 12.68 -7.28
N ASN A 406 -1.55 11.66 -7.31
CA ASN A 406 -1.18 10.33 -7.80
C ASN A 406 -0.82 10.35 -9.29
N ILE A 407 -1.56 11.09 -10.12
CA ILE A 407 -1.23 11.28 -11.54
C ILE A 407 0.11 12.01 -11.70
N TYR A 408 0.31 13.10 -10.96
CA TYR A 408 1.56 13.85 -10.99
C TYR A 408 2.74 12.97 -10.61
N ARG A 409 2.60 12.15 -9.56
CA ARG A 409 3.66 11.25 -9.10
C ARG A 409 3.95 10.15 -10.11
N PHE A 410 2.92 9.61 -10.75
CA PHE A 410 3.08 8.65 -11.84
C PHE A 410 3.87 9.25 -13.00
N GLN A 411 3.50 10.44 -13.47
CA GLN A 411 4.22 11.15 -14.53
C GLN A 411 5.66 11.46 -14.15
N GLN A 412 5.92 11.82 -12.90
CA GLN A 412 7.27 12.07 -12.41
C GLN A 412 8.12 10.80 -12.48
N ASN A 413 7.58 9.65 -12.05
CA ASN A 413 8.28 8.37 -12.14
C ASN A 413 8.56 7.98 -13.60
N SER A 414 7.58 8.12 -14.50
CA SER A 414 7.76 7.80 -15.93
C SER A 414 8.76 8.70 -16.64
N LYS A 415 8.83 9.99 -16.27
CA LYS A 415 9.82 10.92 -16.84
C LYS A 415 11.23 10.56 -16.46
N VAL A 416 11.46 10.14 -15.21
CA VAL A 416 12.80 9.70 -14.81
C VAL A 416 13.21 8.44 -15.56
N GLU A 417 12.30 7.50 -15.79
CA GLU A 417 12.56 6.32 -16.63
C GLU A 417 12.93 6.67 -18.08
N MET A 418 12.29 7.68 -18.66
CA MET A 418 12.52 8.14 -20.04
C MET A 418 13.80 8.95 -20.22
N GLU A 419 14.21 9.75 -19.23
CA GLU A 419 15.42 10.59 -19.32
C GLU A 419 16.73 9.80 -19.26
N GLY A 420 16.69 8.49 -18.98
CA GLY A 420 17.81 7.56 -19.21
C GLY A 420 19.07 7.82 -18.37
N ASP A 421 19.07 8.78 -17.45
CA ASP A 421 20.15 8.96 -16.48
C ASP A 421 20.16 7.70 -15.60
N GLU A 422 21.04 6.74 -15.88
CA GLU A 422 21.10 5.45 -15.16
C GLU A 422 21.23 5.63 -13.65
N LEU A 423 21.81 6.74 -13.17
CA LEU A 423 21.94 7.04 -11.74
C LEU A 423 20.63 7.61 -11.17
N ALA A 424 19.94 8.47 -11.92
CA ALA A 424 18.62 8.96 -11.55
C ALA A 424 17.52 7.91 -11.76
N VAL A 425 17.62 7.03 -12.75
CA VAL A 425 16.81 5.84 -13.01
C VAL A 425 17.13 4.76 -11.99
N ALA A 426 18.36 4.61 -11.48
CA ALA A 426 18.64 3.72 -10.35
C ALA A 426 18.12 4.30 -9.03
N ARG A 427 18.25 5.62 -8.82
CA ARG A 427 17.67 6.33 -7.66
C ARG A 427 16.14 6.40 -7.73
N SER A 428 15.58 6.48 -8.95
CA SER A 428 14.16 6.45 -9.24
C SER A 428 13.64 5.03 -9.21
N ARG A 429 14.28 4.02 -9.80
CA ARG A 429 13.93 2.61 -9.60
C ARG A 429 13.99 2.22 -8.12
N ALA A 430 14.95 2.72 -7.33
CA ALA A 430 14.95 2.57 -5.88
C ALA A 430 13.78 3.29 -5.16
N THR A 431 13.07 4.21 -5.85
CA THR A 431 11.90 4.96 -5.35
C THR A 431 10.59 4.71 -6.14
N SER A 432 10.61 3.99 -7.27
CA SER A 432 9.56 3.84 -8.29
C SER A 432 9.23 2.36 -8.56
N HIS A 433 10.23 1.45 -8.59
CA HIS A 433 10.02 0.14 -7.97
C HIS A 433 10.05 0.45 -6.49
N GLU A 434 8.87 0.63 -5.92
CA GLU A 434 8.61 0.39 -4.52
C GLU A 434 9.58 -0.68 -3.99
N PHE A 435 10.72 -0.28 -3.40
CA PHE A 435 11.17 -0.55 -2.06
C PHE A 435 10.89 -1.91 -1.39
N VAL A 436 10.51 -2.91 -2.18
CA VAL A 436 9.66 -4.05 -1.87
C VAL A 436 9.91 -5.23 -2.85
N ASP A 437 10.95 -5.21 -3.68
CA ASP A 437 11.50 -6.49 -4.17
C ASP A 437 12.29 -7.16 -3.05
N ILE A 438 11.55 -7.78 -2.14
CA ILE A 438 12.01 -8.99 -1.49
C ILE A 438 11.37 -10.10 -2.30
N GLU A 439 12.18 -10.72 -3.16
CA GLU A 439 11.89 -12.02 -3.76
C GLU A 439 11.35 -12.97 -2.68
N MET A 440 10.02 -13.11 -2.65
CA MET A 440 9.34 -14.26 -2.06
C MET A 440 9.06 -15.31 -3.13
N ARG A 441 9.62 -15.11 -4.34
CA ARG A 441 9.55 -16.03 -5.48
C ARG A 441 10.04 -17.43 -5.09
N ASP A 442 11.00 -17.52 -4.18
CA ASP A 442 11.52 -18.83 -3.77
C ASP A 442 10.64 -19.57 -2.74
N ILE A 443 9.64 -18.92 -2.14
CA ILE A 443 8.73 -19.59 -1.18
C ILE A 443 7.54 -20.25 -1.90
N ILE A 444 7.23 -19.83 -3.14
CA ILE A 444 6.09 -20.35 -3.91
C ILE A 444 6.56 -21.23 -5.09
N VAL A 445 7.77 -21.01 -5.64
CA VAL A 445 8.27 -21.80 -6.78
C VAL A 445 8.61 -23.26 -6.42
N GLU A 446 8.87 -23.59 -5.14
CA GLU A 446 9.16 -24.99 -4.76
C GLU A 446 7.96 -25.94 -4.91
N GLU A 447 6.70 -25.48 -5.01
CA GLU A 447 5.58 -26.39 -5.29
C GLU A 447 5.57 -26.86 -6.76
N ASP A 448 6.05 -26.05 -7.69
CA ASP A 448 6.10 -26.40 -9.12
C ASP A 448 7.38 -27.18 -9.50
N GLU A 449 8.51 -26.95 -8.81
CA GLU A 449 9.75 -27.71 -9.10
C GLU A 449 9.80 -29.11 -8.47
N VAL A 450 9.08 -29.34 -7.35
CA VAL A 450 8.97 -30.68 -6.76
C VAL A 450 8.11 -31.61 -7.62
N ASN A 451 7.18 -31.07 -8.41
CA ASN A 451 6.29 -31.88 -9.25
C ASN A 451 6.81 -32.14 -10.67
N ILE A 452 7.95 -31.55 -11.05
CA ILE A 452 8.65 -31.80 -12.33
C ILE A 452 9.83 -32.77 -12.14
N ARG A 453 10.22 -33.08 -10.88
CA ARG A 453 11.27 -34.05 -10.54
C ARG A 453 10.77 -35.27 -9.74
N ALA A 454 9.49 -35.58 -9.80
CA ALA A 454 8.90 -36.81 -9.25
C ALA A 454 8.62 -37.83 -10.36
#